data_AF-A0A3B0KIK6-F1
#
_entry.id   AF-A0A3B0KIK6-F1
#
_cell.length_a   1.000
_cell.length_b   1.000
_cell.length_c   1.000
_cell.angle_alpha   90.00
_cell.angle_beta   90.00
_cell.angle_gamma   90.00
#
_symmetry.space_group_name_H-M   'P 1'
#
loop_
_entity.id
_entity.type
_entity.pdbx_description
1 polymer ?
#
loop_
_entity_poly.entity_id
_entity_poly.type
_entity_poly.pdbx_seq_one_letter_code
_entity_poly.pdbx_strand_id
1 'polypeptide(L)'
;MSNEENELFMVKQAQSFRKSDPDAAKAWIMTAKVLYPTAFNVQYEAYLFERDGKNYEEAAKCFSVIATNFPNRHAELWQEINALTNALRTENENTPEQEFFVKMYKHLTDDVQHNIFMHTINHCGDDLEQCICIYILMFKKFPKSVTTHAPRLLELLAEGMTTDPDVYQRILVEDVLPMIQHKPPELPPVLACRLYTNSLEYYLRQIMDSETEPADPWKTIFKVLMLCGQMMGWEPFLPFSKQGSQNVYWEKLVDILSASPPGSSKVLFYATTLFIYSLYGYIRNCRLRIDDADVSHVLVEGFIEWAPDGDGAEDQSMEPPKFSLTTPNSPDLSNAFLHAAQCWQLLNTDQFQRDFSQLMVALPLAPWISRFLFDLAIYFGHRDEANKLMGEMTTQSSLVKSLQILSLNLMQGSMTVSGSRDSFAEPSQDSFLSLPFSYRAFSAF
;
A
#
# COMPACT_ATOMS: atom_id res chain seq x y z
N MET A 1 16.15 61.85 -15.79
CA MET A 1 15.82 60.46 -16.15
C MET A 1 16.02 59.64 -14.90
N SER A 2 15.01 58.86 -14.51
CA SER A 2 15.15 57.94 -13.38
C SER A 2 16.17 56.86 -13.72
N ASN A 3 16.77 56.22 -12.71
CA ASN A 3 17.71 55.11 -12.95
C ASN A 3 17.05 53.96 -13.76
N GLU A 4 15.75 53.74 -13.59
CA GLU A 4 14.96 52.77 -14.35
C GLU A 4 14.81 53.14 -15.84
N GLU A 5 14.66 54.43 -16.18
CA GLU A 5 14.61 54.85 -17.59
C GLU A 5 15.96 54.62 -18.30
N ASN A 6 17.07 54.83 -17.58
CA ASN A 6 18.41 54.61 -18.10
C ASN A 6 18.75 53.12 -18.26
N GLU A 7 18.29 52.26 -17.34
CA GLU A 7 18.45 50.80 -17.44
C GLU A 7 17.75 50.27 -18.70
N LEU A 8 16.50 50.71 -18.91
CA LEU A 8 15.65 50.23 -20.00
C LEU A 8 16.16 50.74 -21.36
N PHE A 9 16.71 51.96 -21.38
CA PHE A 9 17.37 52.49 -22.57
C PHE A 9 18.57 51.63 -23.00
N MET A 10 19.45 51.24 -22.07
CA MET A 10 20.59 50.38 -22.41
C MET A 10 20.15 48.99 -22.89
N VAL A 11 19.13 48.41 -22.26
CA VAL A 11 18.55 47.12 -22.71
C VAL A 11 17.99 47.24 -24.13
N LYS A 12 17.22 48.30 -24.44
CA LYS A 12 16.70 48.54 -25.79
C LYS A 12 17.83 48.73 -26.82
N GLN A 13 18.91 49.40 -26.43
CA GLN A 13 20.05 49.59 -27.31
C GLN A 13 20.74 48.25 -27.62
N ALA A 14 20.96 47.41 -26.60
CA ALA A 14 21.49 46.06 -26.80
C ALA A 14 20.61 45.20 -27.73
N GLN A 15 19.28 45.25 -27.52
CA GLN A 15 18.31 44.54 -28.38
C GLN A 15 18.37 44.99 -29.84
N SER A 16 18.60 46.28 -30.10
CA SER A 16 18.71 46.80 -31.47
C SER A 16 19.90 46.24 -32.25
N PHE A 17 21.02 45.96 -31.55
CA PHE A 17 22.23 45.41 -32.15
C PHE A 17 22.24 43.87 -32.20
N ARG A 18 21.30 43.18 -31.52
CA ARG A 18 21.29 41.72 -31.37
C ARG A 18 21.36 40.93 -32.67
N LYS A 19 20.78 41.44 -33.76
CA LYS A 19 20.80 40.81 -35.09
C LYS A 19 21.87 41.35 -36.04
N SER A 20 22.31 42.60 -35.85
CA SER A 20 23.24 43.28 -36.74
C SER A 20 24.69 43.14 -36.32
N ASP A 21 24.96 43.21 -35.01
CA ASP A 21 26.30 43.14 -34.42
C ASP A 21 26.22 42.54 -32.99
N PRO A 22 26.41 41.22 -32.86
CA PRO A 22 26.40 40.53 -31.56
C PRO A 22 27.49 41.02 -30.60
N ASP A 23 28.64 41.45 -31.09
CA ASP A 23 29.75 41.93 -30.25
C ASP A 23 29.43 43.30 -29.65
N ALA A 24 28.84 44.19 -30.44
CA ALA A 24 28.32 45.46 -29.95
C ALA A 24 27.18 45.26 -28.93
N ALA A 25 26.25 44.33 -29.21
CA ALA A 25 25.18 43.98 -28.27
C ALA A 25 25.76 43.48 -26.93
N LYS A 26 26.79 42.62 -26.97
CA LYS A 26 27.49 42.13 -25.77
C LYS A 26 28.18 43.24 -25.00
N ALA A 27 28.84 44.18 -25.69
CA ALA A 27 29.47 45.34 -25.06
C ALA A 27 28.45 46.22 -24.31
N TRP A 28 27.27 46.45 -24.90
CA TRP A 28 26.17 47.17 -24.24
C TRP A 28 25.68 46.44 -22.98
N ILE A 29 25.46 45.12 -23.06
CA ILE A 29 25.01 44.31 -21.92
C ILE A 29 26.04 44.32 -20.79
N MET A 30 27.33 44.13 -21.09
CA MET A 30 28.37 44.19 -20.06
C MET A 30 28.44 45.56 -19.40
N THR A 31 28.34 46.63 -20.19
CA THR A 31 28.33 48.00 -19.68
C THR A 31 27.12 48.22 -18.75
N ALA A 32 25.94 47.77 -19.15
CA ALA A 32 24.74 47.84 -18.34
C ALA A 32 24.88 47.04 -17.03
N LYS A 33 25.49 45.84 -17.05
CA LYS A 33 25.73 45.02 -15.85
C LYS A 33 26.65 45.70 -14.84
N VAL A 34 27.65 46.45 -15.31
CA VAL A 34 28.57 47.20 -14.43
C VAL A 34 27.89 48.41 -13.81
N LEU A 35 27.06 49.11 -14.59
CA LEU A 35 26.38 50.32 -14.14
C LEU A 35 25.17 50.01 -13.24
N TYR A 36 24.45 48.93 -13.52
CA TYR A 36 23.23 48.51 -12.81
C TYR A 36 23.29 47.02 -12.43
N PRO A 37 24.20 46.63 -11.52
CA PRO A 37 24.44 45.23 -11.18
C PRO A 37 23.25 44.55 -10.49
N THR A 38 22.31 45.31 -9.92
CA THR A 38 21.12 44.79 -9.22
C THR A 38 19.82 44.99 -10.00
N ALA A 39 19.90 45.38 -11.27
CA ALA A 39 18.72 45.56 -12.11
C ALA A 39 18.29 44.23 -12.75
N PHE A 40 17.07 43.76 -12.48
CA PHE A 40 16.55 42.51 -13.04
C PHE A 40 16.55 42.55 -14.57
N ASN A 41 16.05 43.62 -15.18
CA ASN A 41 15.93 43.76 -16.64
C ASN A 41 17.28 43.58 -17.35
N VAL A 42 18.35 44.14 -16.77
CA VAL A 42 19.72 44.03 -17.29
C VAL A 42 20.29 42.63 -17.13
N GLN A 43 20.10 42.01 -15.96
CA GLN A 43 20.57 40.65 -15.71
C GLN A 43 19.82 39.63 -16.59
N TYR A 44 18.50 39.79 -16.72
CA TYR A 44 17.65 38.92 -17.52
C TYR A 44 17.97 39.04 -19.01
N GLU A 45 18.18 40.25 -19.55
CA GLU A 45 18.64 40.42 -20.94
C GLU A 45 20.00 39.76 -21.18
N ALA A 46 20.93 39.84 -20.21
CA ALA A 46 22.21 39.15 -20.30
C ALA A 46 22.06 37.63 -20.36
N TYR A 47 21.14 37.06 -19.59
CA TYR A 47 20.78 35.65 -19.65
C TYR A 47 20.18 35.29 -21.03
N LEU A 48 19.22 36.06 -21.52
CA LEU A 48 18.58 35.82 -22.82
C LEU A 48 19.59 35.88 -23.98
N PHE A 49 20.57 36.78 -23.92
CA PHE A 49 21.62 36.90 -24.93
C PHE A 49 22.50 35.64 -24.97
N GLU A 50 22.94 35.13 -23.82
CA GLU A 50 23.76 33.90 -23.76
C GLU A 50 22.93 32.65 -24.12
N ARG A 51 21.61 32.64 -23.80
CA ARG A 51 20.69 31.58 -24.22
C ARG A 51 20.56 31.49 -25.74
N ASP A 52 20.33 32.62 -26.41
CA ASP A 52 20.25 32.66 -27.88
C ASP A 52 21.57 32.26 -28.55
N GLY A 53 22.69 32.63 -27.92
CA GLY A 53 24.03 32.20 -28.31
C GLY A 53 24.33 30.70 -28.06
N LYS A 54 23.38 29.95 -27.48
CA LYS A 54 23.53 28.54 -27.05
C LYS A 54 24.72 28.32 -26.12
N ASN A 55 25.09 29.34 -25.35
CA ASN A 55 26.21 29.25 -24.43
C ASN A 55 25.74 28.81 -23.04
N TYR A 56 25.72 27.49 -22.82
CA TYR A 56 25.12 26.88 -21.63
C TYR A 56 25.83 27.25 -20.32
N GLU A 57 27.15 27.46 -20.35
CA GLU A 57 27.96 27.77 -19.17
C GLU A 57 27.72 29.19 -18.65
N GLU A 58 27.84 30.18 -19.53
CA GLU A 58 27.58 31.58 -19.19
C GLU A 58 26.09 31.83 -18.91
N ALA A 59 25.19 31.15 -19.62
CA ALA A 59 23.77 31.18 -19.31
C ALA A 59 23.50 30.65 -17.90
N ALA A 60 24.11 29.53 -17.49
CA ALA A 60 23.99 28.99 -16.14
C ALA A 60 24.52 29.96 -15.07
N LYS A 61 25.65 30.64 -15.32
CA LYS A 61 26.19 31.68 -14.42
C LYS A 61 25.21 32.85 -14.28
N CYS A 62 24.70 33.38 -15.39
CA CYS A 62 23.74 34.48 -15.37
C CYS A 62 22.44 34.06 -14.66
N PHE A 63 21.93 32.87 -14.97
CA PHE A 63 20.74 32.32 -14.35
C PHE A 63 20.89 32.14 -12.84
N SER A 64 22.05 31.65 -12.37
CA SER A 64 22.35 31.49 -10.94
C SER A 64 22.29 32.82 -10.18
N VAL A 65 22.82 33.90 -10.79
CA VAL A 65 22.77 35.25 -10.21
C VAL A 65 21.33 35.75 -10.13
N ILE A 66 20.54 35.55 -11.19
CA ILE A 66 19.14 35.98 -11.23
C ILE A 66 18.30 35.20 -10.21
N ALA A 67 18.41 33.88 -10.19
CA ALA A 67 17.65 33.00 -9.29
C ALA A 67 17.95 33.29 -7.80
N THR A 68 19.19 33.65 -7.47
CA THR A 68 19.60 33.98 -6.10
C THR A 68 19.10 35.37 -5.68
N ASN A 69 19.19 36.36 -6.58
CA ASN A 69 18.87 37.75 -6.24
C ASN A 69 17.38 38.10 -6.39
N PHE A 70 16.62 37.37 -7.24
CA PHE A 70 15.24 37.71 -7.60
C PHE A 70 14.27 36.51 -7.55
N PRO A 71 14.22 35.73 -6.46
CA PRO A 71 13.51 34.45 -6.44
C PRO A 71 12.01 34.55 -6.73
N ASN A 72 11.30 35.64 -6.37
CA ASN A 72 9.83 35.66 -6.39
C ASN A 72 9.20 36.93 -7.01
N ARG A 73 9.89 37.66 -7.89
CA ARG A 73 9.40 38.99 -8.35
C ARG A 73 8.98 39.08 -9.82
N HIS A 74 9.35 38.10 -10.65
CA HIS A 74 9.21 38.22 -12.10
C HIS A 74 8.63 36.93 -12.72
N ALA A 75 7.54 37.07 -13.49
CA ALA A 75 6.83 35.96 -14.11
C ALA A 75 7.66 35.29 -15.21
N GLU A 76 8.54 36.05 -15.86
CA GLU A 76 9.43 35.59 -16.91
C GLU A 76 10.43 34.56 -16.39
N LEU A 77 11.02 34.82 -15.21
CA LEU A 77 11.93 33.87 -14.55
C LEU A 77 11.21 32.55 -14.21
N TRP A 78 9.96 32.64 -13.77
CA TRP A 78 9.15 31.46 -13.45
C TRP A 78 8.86 30.60 -14.68
N GLN A 79 8.57 31.22 -15.83
CA GLN A 79 8.40 30.50 -17.09
C GLN A 79 9.67 29.72 -17.48
N GLU A 80 10.85 30.32 -17.30
CA GLU A 80 12.13 29.64 -17.54
C GLU A 80 12.37 28.50 -16.54
N ILE A 81 12.06 28.69 -15.26
CA ILE A 81 12.17 27.63 -14.22
C ILE A 81 11.25 26.45 -14.52
N ASN A 82 10.01 26.72 -14.94
CA ASN A 82 9.06 25.69 -15.35
C ASN A 82 9.51 24.96 -16.62
N ALA A 83 9.95 25.70 -17.64
CA ALA A 83 10.47 25.11 -18.87
C ALA A 83 11.67 24.20 -18.58
N LEU A 84 12.58 24.65 -17.71
CA LEU A 84 13.72 23.86 -17.26
C LEU A 84 13.29 22.62 -16.48
N THR A 85 12.37 22.74 -15.51
CA THR A 85 11.92 21.61 -14.70
C THR A 85 11.15 20.58 -15.54
N ASN A 86 10.37 21.04 -16.52
CA ASN A 86 9.68 20.19 -17.49
C ASN A 86 10.67 19.47 -18.42
N ALA A 87 11.71 20.16 -18.90
CA ALA A 87 12.79 19.55 -19.69
C ALA A 87 13.52 18.44 -18.91
N LEU A 88 13.68 18.61 -17.59
CA LEU A 88 14.29 17.59 -16.74
C LEU A 88 13.39 16.37 -16.47
N ARG A 89 12.09 16.48 -16.72
CA ARG A 89 11.12 15.38 -16.54
C ARG A 89 11.05 14.47 -17.77
N THR A 90 11.20 15.04 -18.95
CA THR A 90 11.07 14.31 -20.23
C THR A 90 12.43 13.77 -20.66
N GLU A 91 12.74 12.52 -20.31
CA GLU A 91 14.03 11.91 -20.67
C GLU A 91 14.10 11.43 -22.14
N ASN A 92 12.96 11.16 -22.78
CA ASN A 92 12.90 10.38 -24.03
C ASN A 92 12.66 11.19 -25.33
N GLU A 93 12.11 12.40 -25.26
CA GLU A 93 11.85 13.26 -26.43
C GLU A 93 12.19 14.72 -26.13
N ASN A 94 13.47 15.07 -26.26
CA ASN A 94 13.91 16.44 -26.04
C ASN A 94 13.86 17.24 -27.34
N THR A 95 13.03 18.27 -27.35
CA THR A 95 13.15 19.38 -28.29
C THR A 95 14.53 20.05 -28.13
N PRO A 96 15.07 20.72 -29.17
CA PRO A 96 16.36 21.41 -29.07
C PRO A 96 16.42 22.46 -27.94
N GLU A 97 15.28 23.00 -27.56
CA GLU A 97 15.10 23.93 -26.42
C GLU A 97 15.22 23.19 -25.08
N GLN A 98 14.59 22.02 -24.93
CA GLN A 98 14.73 21.18 -23.74
C GLN A 98 16.17 20.67 -23.56
N GLU A 99 16.86 20.31 -24.65
CA GLU A 99 18.29 19.95 -24.57
C GLU A 99 19.15 21.09 -24.02
N PHE A 100 18.84 22.33 -24.40
CA PHE A 100 19.53 23.51 -23.87
C PHE A 100 19.36 23.58 -22.35
N PHE A 101 18.14 23.44 -21.83
CA PHE A 101 17.87 23.48 -20.39
C PHE A 101 18.56 22.34 -19.64
N VAL A 102 18.55 21.12 -20.19
CA VAL A 102 19.25 19.97 -19.60
C VAL A 102 20.76 20.21 -19.53
N LYS A 103 21.37 20.79 -20.57
CA LYS A 103 22.80 21.14 -20.59
C LYS A 103 23.11 22.27 -19.62
N MET A 104 22.33 23.34 -19.63
CA MET A 104 22.47 24.47 -18.71
C MET A 104 22.39 24.02 -17.24
N TYR A 105 21.43 23.15 -16.92
CA TYR A 105 21.24 22.64 -15.57
C TYR A 105 22.51 21.96 -15.01
N LYS A 106 23.27 21.23 -15.84
CA LYS A 106 24.52 20.57 -15.41
C LYS A 106 25.62 21.54 -14.99
N HIS A 107 25.57 22.79 -15.43
CA HIS A 107 26.53 23.83 -15.09
C HIS A 107 26.08 24.72 -13.91
N LEU A 108 24.86 24.50 -13.39
CA LEU A 108 24.40 25.17 -12.17
C LEU A 108 25.01 24.53 -10.93
N THR A 109 25.27 25.33 -9.90
CA THR A 109 25.66 24.83 -8.57
C THR A 109 24.53 24.07 -7.90
N ASP A 110 24.85 23.08 -7.06
CA ASP A 110 23.88 22.25 -6.34
C ASP A 110 22.82 23.06 -5.58
N ASP A 111 23.20 24.17 -4.93
CA ASP A 111 22.27 25.03 -4.20
C ASP A 111 21.20 25.66 -5.11
N VAL A 112 21.63 26.16 -6.28
CA VAL A 112 20.72 26.74 -7.28
C VAL A 112 19.84 25.66 -7.90
N GLN A 113 20.40 24.50 -8.21
CA GLN A 113 19.64 23.35 -8.71
C GLN A 113 18.54 22.92 -7.74
N HIS A 114 18.85 22.84 -6.44
CA HIS A 114 17.88 22.53 -5.40
C HIS A 114 16.81 23.62 -5.28
N ASN A 115 17.22 24.89 -5.30
CA ASN A 115 16.31 26.03 -5.22
C ASN A 115 15.33 26.11 -6.39
N ILE A 116 15.75 25.72 -7.60
CA ILE A 116 14.85 25.60 -8.77
C ILE A 116 13.71 24.64 -8.44
N PHE A 117 14.00 23.42 -7.96
CA PHE A 117 12.96 22.45 -7.62
C PHE A 117 12.03 22.97 -6.53
N MET A 118 12.58 23.53 -5.45
CA MET A 118 11.78 24.11 -4.37
C MET A 118 10.90 25.26 -4.85
N HIS A 119 11.43 26.11 -5.75
CA HIS A 119 10.67 27.20 -6.33
C HIS A 119 9.52 26.68 -7.20
N THR A 120 9.77 25.68 -8.07
CA THR A 120 8.73 25.07 -8.88
C THR A 120 7.65 24.42 -8.01
N ILE A 121 8.03 23.71 -6.94
CA ILE A 121 7.09 23.08 -6.01
C ILE A 121 6.19 24.10 -5.33
N ASN A 122 6.76 25.19 -4.82
CA ASN A 122 5.99 26.24 -4.11
C ASN A 122 5.02 27.00 -5.02
N HIS A 123 5.22 26.96 -6.34
CA HIS A 123 4.43 27.68 -7.33
C HIS A 123 3.73 26.75 -8.33
N CYS A 124 3.71 25.45 -8.05
CA CYS A 124 3.08 24.42 -8.87
C CYS A 124 1.54 24.55 -8.90
N GLY A 125 0.97 25.43 -8.07
CA GLY A 125 -0.46 25.72 -8.05
C GLY A 125 -1.27 24.51 -7.55
N ASP A 126 -2.39 24.24 -8.22
CA ASP A 126 -3.33 23.16 -7.87
C ASP A 126 -3.02 21.82 -8.60
N ASP A 127 -1.95 21.75 -9.40
CA ASP A 127 -1.58 20.52 -10.11
C ASP A 127 -0.78 19.57 -9.19
N LEU A 128 -1.52 18.80 -8.40
CA LEU A 128 -0.98 17.85 -7.45
C LEU A 128 -0.02 16.83 -8.08
N GLU A 129 -0.34 16.32 -9.26
CA GLU A 129 0.45 15.32 -9.97
C GLU A 129 1.80 15.91 -10.39
N GLN A 130 1.80 17.12 -10.95
CA GLN A 130 3.01 17.84 -11.28
C GLN A 130 3.89 18.04 -10.05
N CYS A 131 3.30 18.44 -8.92
CA CYS A 131 4.06 18.70 -7.70
C CYS A 131 4.72 17.41 -7.17
N ILE A 132 3.99 16.29 -7.17
CA ILE A 132 4.48 14.97 -6.76
C ILE A 132 5.64 14.53 -7.66
N CYS A 133 5.50 14.66 -8.98
CA CYS A 133 6.56 14.30 -9.93
C CYS A 133 7.84 15.12 -9.71
N ILE A 134 7.70 16.41 -9.40
CA ILE A 134 8.85 17.28 -9.12
C ILE A 134 9.55 16.87 -7.82
N TYR A 135 8.80 16.52 -6.77
CA TYR A 135 9.39 15.98 -5.55
C TYR A 135 10.18 14.68 -5.80
N ILE A 136 9.63 13.76 -6.59
CA ILE A 136 10.30 12.50 -6.95
C ILE A 136 11.60 12.77 -7.71
N LEU A 137 11.57 13.67 -8.71
CA LEU A 137 12.77 14.09 -9.45
C LEU A 137 13.82 14.71 -8.52
N MET A 138 13.39 15.60 -7.63
CA MET A 138 14.27 16.23 -6.65
C MET A 138 14.93 15.20 -5.74
N PHE A 139 14.18 14.20 -5.26
CA PHE A 139 14.74 13.14 -4.42
C PHE A 139 15.70 12.21 -5.17
N LYS A 140 15.45 11.93 -6.46
CA LYS A 140 16.37 11.15 -7.30
C LYS A 140 17.71 11.88 -7.48
N LYS A 141 17.70 13.21 -7.59
CA LYS A 141 18.91 14.03 -7.75
C LYS A 141 19.59 14.43 -6.42
N PHE A 142 18.80 14.68 -5.39
CA PHE A 142 19.24 15.13 -4.07
C PHE A 142 18.68 14.21 -2.97
N PRO A 143 19.29 13.02 -2.75
CA PRO A 143 18.79 12.06 -1.76
C PRO A 143 18.75 12.61 -0.33
N LYS A 144 19.60 13.61 0.00
CA LYS A 144 19.59 14.26 1.31
C LYS A 144 18.28 14.99 1.60
N SER A 145 17.63 15.55 0.57
CA SER A 145 16.38 16.31 0.67
C SER A 145 15.17 15.44 1.04
N VAL A 146 15.25 14.12 0.82
CA VAL A 146 14.22 13.15 1.23
C VAL A 146 13.87 13.33 2.70
N THR A 147 14.88 13.43 3.57
CA THR A 147 14.67 13.52 5.02
C THR A 147 13.89 14.76 5.46
N THR A 148 13.96 15.84 4.69
CA THR A 148 13.33 17.12 5.04
C THR A 148 11.94 17.26 4.41
N HIS A 149 11.75 16.74 3.19
CA HIS A 149 10.53 16.98 2.42
C HIS A 149 9.65 15.74 2.20
N ALA A 150 10.09 14.54 2.59
CA ALA A 150 9.28 13.33 2.45
C ALA A 150 7.92 13.42 3.18
N PRO A 151 7.79 14.03 4.39
CA PRO A 151 6.48 14.18 5.01
C PRO A 151 5.47 14.90 4.10
N ARG A 152 5.91 15.99 3.47
CA ARG A 152 5.06 16.79 2.59
C ARG A 152 4.65 16.02 1.34
N LEU A 153 5.56 15.28 0.72
CA LEU A 153 5.25 14.42 -0.42
C LEU A 153 4.20 13.36 -0.04
N LEU A 154 4.33 12.75 1.13
CA LEU A 154 3.43 11.70 1.59
C LEU A 154 2.03 12.25 1.94
N GLU A 155 1.94 13.48 2.45
CA GLU A 155 0.66 14.19 2.60
C GLU A 155 -0.03 14.39 1.25
N LEU A 156 0.70 14.91 0.25
CA LEU A 156 0.19 15.18 -1.09
C LEU A 156 -0.27 13.89 -1.79
N LEU A 157 0.51 12.81 -1.68
CA LEU A 157 0.10 11.50 -2.22
C LEU A 157 -1.19 11.01 -1.61
N ALA A 158 -1.32 11.16 -0.28
CA ALA A 158 -2.48 10.69 0.44
C ALA A 158 -3.73 11.57 0.22
N GLU A 159 -3.55 12.83 -0.20
CA GLU A 159 -4.60 13.69 -0.75
C GLU A 159 -4.98 13.24 -2.17
N GLY A 160 -4.01 12.96 -3.03
CA GLY A 160 -4.23 12.47 -4.40
C GLY A 160 -5.02 11.17 -4.45
N MET A 161 -4.76 10.25 -3.51
CA MET A 161 -5.50 9.00 -3.36
C MET A 161 -7.01 9.20 -3.12
N THR A 162 -7.46 10.38 -2.68
CA THR A 162 -8.90 10.66 -2.55
C THR A 162 -9.57 10.94 -3.90
N THR A 163 -8.78 11.34 -4.90
CA THR A 163 -9.24 11.67 -6.25
C THR A 163 -9.07 10.48 -7.20
N ASP A 164 -7.86 9.90 -7.25
CA ASP A 164 -7.54 8.75 -8.12
C ASP A 164 -6.67 7.73 -7.35
N PRO A 165 -7.29 6.81 -6.58
CA PRO A 165 -6.57 5.87 -5.75
C PRO A 165 -5.52 5.06 -6.53
N ASP A 166 -5.84 4.57 -7.73
CA ASP A 166 -4.99 3.59 -8.42
C ASP A 166 -3.68 4.22 -8.93
N VAL A 167 -3.74 5.46 -9.44
CA VAL A 167 -2.54 6.18 -9.91
C VAL A 167 -1.61 6.49 -8.75
N TYR A 168 -2.13 7.08 -7.67
CA TYR A 168 -1.30 7.51 -6.55
C TYR A 168 -0.86 6.34 -5.64
N GLN A 169 -1.62 5.26 -5.55
CA GLN A 169 -1.18 4.01 -4.89
C GLN A 169 0.03 3.42 -5.61
N ARG A 170 0.02 3.40 -6.96
CA ARG A 170 1.17 2.94 -7.75
C ARG A 170 2.40 3.81 -7.52
N ILE A 171 2.26 5.13 -7.59
CA ILE A 171 3.38 6.07 -7.34
C ILE A 171 3.95 5.89 -5.93
N LEU A 172 3.08 5.74 -4.92
CA LEU A 172 3.52 5.49 -3.54
C LEU A 172 4.38 4.23 -3.48
N VAL A 173 3.86 3.12 -3.99
CA VAL A 173 4.47 1.79 -3.87
C VAL A 173 5.74 1.64 -4.70
N GLU A 174 5.73 2.12 -5.95
CA GLU A 174 6.80 1.86 -6.92
C GLU A 174 7.92 2.90 -6.86
N ASP A 175 7.59 4.18 -6.64
CA ASP A 175 8.58 5.25 -6.61
C ASP A 175 8.93 5.69 -5.19
N VAL A 176 7.93 5.99 -4.34
CA VAL A 176 8.20 6.74 -3.09
C VAL A 176 8.66 5.86 -1.93
N LEU A 177 8.03 4.72 -1.68
CA LEU A 177 8.41 3.81 -0.59
C LEU A 177 9.87 3.32 -0.70
N PRO A 178 10.38 2.93 -1.89
CA PRO A 178 11.79 2.56 -2.05
C PRO A 178 12.76 3.69 -1.71
N MET A 179 12.39 4.95 -2.00
CA MET A 179 13.25 6.12 -1.76
C MET A 179 13.39 6.46 -0.28
N ILE A 180 12.34 6.23 0.53
CA ILE A 180 12.34 6.56 1.96
C ILE A 180 12.79 5.38 2.85
N GLN A 181 13.00 4.19 2.27
CA GLN A 181 13.23 2.95 3.01
C GLN A 181 14.41 3.01 4.01
N HIS A 182 15.49 3.71 3.65
CA HIS A 182 16.70 3.75 4.48
C HIS A 182 16.62 4.74 5.64
N LYS A 183 15.77 5.77 5.52
CA LYS A 183 15.59 6.80 6.54
C LYS A 183 14.14 7.30 6.49
N PRO A 184 13.20 6.53 7.05
CA PRO A 184 11.80 6.92 7.07
C PRO A 184 11.60 8.22 7.85
N PRO A 185 10.74 9.13 7.36
CA PRO A 185 10.35 10.29 8.13
C PRO A 185 9.42 9.90 9.28
N GLU A 186 9.46 10.67 10.37
CA GLU A 186 8.44 10.59 11.41
C GLU A 186 7.13 11.21 10.89
N LEU A 187 6.03 10.49 11.01
CA LEU A 187 4.71 10.92 10.53
C LEU A 187 3.63 10.86 11.62
N PRO A 188 2.58 11.68 11.49
CA PRO A 188 1.37 11.51 12.29
C PRO A 188 0.77 10.11 12.09
N PRO A 189 0.29 9.45 13.17
CA PRO A 189 -0.25 8.10 13.10
C PRO A 189 -1.34 7.93 12.04
N VAL A 190 -2.28 8.88 11.95
CA VAL A 190 -3.39 8.84 10.98
C VAL A 190 -2.91 8.75 9.54
N LEU A 191 -1.87 9.52 9.19
CA LEU A 191 -1.31 9.53 7.84
C LEU A 191 -0.58 8.23 7.55
N ALA A 192 0.27 7.75 8.48
CA ALA A 192 1.00 6.49 8.33
C ALA A 192 0.04 5.29 8.20
N CYS A 193 -1.03 5.28 8.99
CA CYS A 193 -2.10 4.29 8.91
C CYS A 193 -2.78 4.28 7.53
N ARG A 194 -3.13 5.47 7.02
CA ARG A 194 -3.75 5.61 5.70
C ARG A 194 -2.82 5.13 4.59
N LEU A 195 -1.55 5.49 4.63
CA LEU A 195 -0.53 5.04 3.65
C LEU A 195 -0.36 3.51 3.70
N TYR A 196 -0.35 2.93 4.89
CA TYR A 196 -0.27 1.48 5.06
C TYR A 196 -1.49 0.78 4.45
N THR A 197 -2.71 1.21 4.79
CA THR A 197 -3.95 0.60 4.28
C THR A 197 -4.02 0.68 2.74
N ASN A 198 -3.66 1.83 2.16
CA ASN A 198 -3.62 1.99 0.70
C ASN A 198 -2.57 1.10 0.03
N SER A 199 -1.39 0.97 0.66
CA SER A 199 -0.33 0.08 0.15
C SER A 199 -0.75 -1.40 0.24
N LEU A 200 -1.39 -1.77 1.36
CA LEU A 200 -1.92 -3.12 1.58
C LEU A 200 -3.01 -3.45 0.57
N GLU A 201 -3.93 -2.52 0.33
CA GLU A 201 -4.97 -2.66 -0.69
C GLU A 201 -4.38 -2.94 -2.08
N TYR A 202 -3.38 -2.15 -2.51
CA TYR A 202 -2.69 -2.33 -3.79
C TYR A 202 -2.11 -3.74 -3.95
N TYR A 203 -1.37 -4.22 -2.95
CA TYR A 203 -0.78 -5.57 -3.01
C TYR A 203 -1.83 -6.68 -2.90
N LEU A 204 -2.92 -6.47 -2.15
CA LEU A 204 -4.00 -7.45 -2.06
C LEU A 204 -4.74 -7.60 -3.39
N ARG A 205 -5.01 -6.49 -4.11
CA ARG A 205 -5.55 -6.57 -5.48
C ARG A 205 -4.63 -7.39 -6.39
N GLN A 206 -3.32 -7.16 -6.32
CA GLN A 206 -2.34 -7.94 -7.08
C GLN A 206 -2.35 -9.43 -6.72
N ILE A 207 -2.49 -9.79 -5.43
CA ILE A 207 -2.58 -11.18 -4.97
C ILE A 207 -3.89 -11.85 -5.43
N MET A 208 -4.98 -11.09 -5.47
CA MET A 208 -6.30 -11.60 -5.85
C MET A 208 -6.46 -11.77 -7.36
N ASP A 209 -5.87 -10.87 -8.15
CA ASP A 209 -6.00 -10.86 -9.61
C ASP A 209 -4.99 -11.77 -10.31
N SER A 210 -3.87 -12.14 -9.67
CA SER A 210 -2.86 -12.97 -10.33
C SER A 210 -3.14 -14.48 -10.20
N GLU A 211 -3.27 -15.15 -11.36
CA GLU A 211 -3.30 -16.62 -11.43
C GLU A 211 -1.91 -17.26 -11.29
N THR A 212 -0.85 -16.47 -11.42
CA THR A 212 0.57 -16.89 -11.35
C THR A 212 1.25 -16.20 -10.18
N GLU A 213 2.08 -16.93 -9.41
CA GLU A 213 2.73 -16.41 -8.20
C GLU A 213 3.48 -15.10 -8.51
N PRO A 214 3.01 -13.93 -8.03
CA PRO A 214 3.82 -12.72 -8.10
C PRO A 214 5.05 -12.92 -7.23
N ALA A 215 6.14 -12.21 -7.53
CA ALA A 215 7.33 -12.16 -6.69
C ALA A 215 6.95 -11.83 -5.24
N ASP A 216 6.93 -12.84 -4.37
CA ASP A 216 6.63 -12.84 -2.92
C ASP A 216 5.99 -11.53 -2.38
N PRO A 217 4.73 -11.21 -2.73
CA PRO A 217 4.09 -9.93 -2.39
C PRO A 217 4.02 -9.72 -0.86
N TRP A 218 3.92 -10.81 -0.11
CA TRP A 218 3.98 -10.83 1.35
C TRP A 218 5.30 -10.29 1.90
N LYS A 219 6.43 -10.57 1.24
CA LYS A 219 7.72 -9.99 1.63
C LYS A 219 7.68 -8.48 1.56
N THR A 220 7.00 -7.94 0.55
CA THR A 220 6.87 -6.49 0.37
C THR A 220 5.86 -5.90 1.34
N ILE A 221 4.71 -6.54 1.56
CA ILE A 221 3.71 -6.12 2.58
C ILE A 221 4.37 -5.99 3.96
N PHE A 222 5.13 -7.00 4.41
CA PHE A 222 5.83 -6.94 5.70
C PHE A 222 6.92 -5.86 5.73
N LYS A 223 7.61 -5.59 4.61
CA LYS A 223 8.54 -4.45 4.53
C LYS A 223 7.81 -3.12 4.70
N VAL A 224 6.67 -2.94 4.04
CA VAL A 224 5.86 -1.72 4.18
C VAL A 224 5.32 -1.58 5.60
N LEU A 225 4.85 -2.67 6.22
CA LEU A 225 4.42 -2.69 7.61
C LEU A 225 5.53 -2.23 8.56
N MET A 226 6.76 -2.76 8.39
CA MET A 226 7.91 -2.35 9.19
C MET A 226 8.29 -0.88 8.94
N LEU A 227 8.24 -0.43 7.68
CA LEU A 227 8.54 0.95 7.31
C LEU A 227 7.54 1.93 7.95
N CYS A 228 6.24 1.68 7.83
CA CYS A 228 5.20 2.48 8.48
C CYS A 228 5.33 2.45 10.01
N GLY A 229 5.68 1.29 10.59
CA GLY A 229 5.99 1.17 12.02
C GLY A 229 7.14 2.08 12.45
N GLN A 230 8.23 2.13 11.68
CA GLN A 230 9.36 3.03 11.93
C GLN A 230 8.94 4.51 11.85
N MET A 231 8.09 4.87 10.88
CA MET A 231 7.57 6.24 10.74
C MET A 231 6.72 6.68 11.95
N MET A 232 6.15 5.72 12.70
CA MET A 232 5.38 5.97 13.92
C MET A 232 6.18 5.73 15.21
N GLY A 233 7.48 5.41 15.11
CA GLY A 233 8.34 5.13 16.26
C GLY A 233 8.04 3.80 16.96
N TRP A 234 7.48 2.82 16.26
CA TRP A 234 7.21 1.49 16.82
C TRP A 234 8.47 0.63 16.85
N GLU A 235 8.50 -0.31 17.80
CA GLU A 235 9.49 -1.37 17.79
C GLU A 235 9.34 -2.23 16.51
N PRO A 236 10.45 -2.69 15.90
CA PRO A 236 10.37 -3.58 14.75
C PRO A 236 9.61 -4.87 15.11
N PHE A 237 8.72 -5.29 14.21
CA PHE A 237 8.10 -6.61 14.26
C PHE A 237 9.12 -7.67 13.79
N LEU A 238 8.73 -8.55 12.87
CA LEU A 238 9.61 -9.55 12.26
C LEU A 238 9.62 -9.39 10.74
N PRO A 239 10.79 -9.59 10.10
CA PRO A 239 10.85 -9.69 8.65
C PRO A 239 10.13 -10.95 8.17
N PHE A 240 9.56 -10.87 6.97
CA PHE A 240 8.92 -12.02 6.34
C PHE A 240 9.92 -13.13 6.00
N SER A 241 9.56 -14.35 6.37
CA SER A 241 10.25 -15.59 6.04
C SER A 241 9.27 -16.61 5.47
N LYS A 242 9.54 -17.10 4.25
CA LYS A 242 8.73 -18.12 3.55
C LYS A 242 8.79 -19.50 4.22
N GLN A 243 9.86 -19.77 4.98
CA GLN A 243 10.04 -21.02 5.74
C GLN A 243 9.69 -20.86 7.23
N GLY A 244 9.32 -19.66 7.67
CA GLY A 244 8.95 -19.41 9.06
C GLY A 244 7.56 -19.97 9.36
N SER A 245 7.42 -20.64 10.51
CA SER A 245 6.10 -21.06 10.99
C SER A 245 5.26 -19.83 11.37
N GLN A 246 3.95 -19.88 11.10
CA GLN A 246 3.04 -18.79 11.46
C GLN A 246 3.05 -18.49 12.97
N ASN A 247 3.33 -19.53 13.78
CA ASN A 247 3.44 -19.45 15.24
C ASN A 247 4.46 -18.40 15.70
N VAL A 248 5.59 -18.24 15.01
CA VAL A 248 6.63 -17.27 15.41
C VAL A 248 6.10 -15.84 15.34
N TYR A 249 5.30 -15.54 14.32
CA TYR A 249 4.67 -14.22 14.22
C TYR A 249 3.59 -14.02 15.27
N TRP A 250 2.81 -15.06 15.58
CA TRP A 250 1.81 -15.01 16.62
C TRP A 250 2.40 -14.79 18.02
N GLU A 251 3.44 -15.54 18.38
CA GLU A 251 4.17 -15.36 19.64
C GLU A 251 4.69 -13.93 19.78
N LYS A 252 5.29 -13.38 18.71
CA LYS A 252 5.73 -11.99 18.71
C LYS A 252 4.57 -11.00 18.87
N LEU A 253 3.41 -11.26 18.28
CA LEU A 253 2.22 -10.43 18.46
C LEU A 253 1.73 -10.47 19.92
N VAL A 254 1.74 -11.64 20.55
CA VAL A 254 1.35 -11.80 21.96
C VAL A 254 2.30 -11.04 22.89
N ASP A 255 3.62 -11.11 22.63
CA ASP A 255 4.62 -10.33 23.37
C ASP A 255 4.32 -8.84 23.27
N ILE A 256 4.08 -8.33 22.05
CA ILE A 256 3.75 -6.92 21.82
C ILE A 256 2.44 -6.57 22.51
N LEU A 257 1.39 -7.39 22.38
CA LEU A 257 0.10 -7.18 23.02
C LEU A 257 0.25 -7.02 24.54
N SER A 258 1.05 -7.88 25.17
CA SER A 258 1.30 -7.83 26.63
C SER A 258 2.03 -6.57 27.08
N ALA A 259 2.89 -6.01 26.24
CA ALA A 259 3.66 -4.80 26.52
C ALA A 259 2.92 -3.51 26.14
N SER A 260 1.75 -3.60 25.51
CA SER A 260 1.05 -2.46 24.90
C SER A 260 -0.12 -1.97 25.73
N PRO A 261 -0.45 -0.66 25.63
CA PRO A 261 -1.71 -0.18 26.16
C PRO A 261 -2.90 -0.80 25.39
N PRO A 262 -4.06 -0.97 26.04
CA PRO A 262 -5.28 -1.42 25.38
C PRO A 262 -5.67 -0.47 24.24
N GLY A 263 -6.13 -1.04 23.11
CA GLY A 263 -6.49 -0.26 21.93
C GLY A 263 -5.31 0.32 21.14
N SER A 264 -4.08 -0.16 21.35
CA SER A 264 -2.91 0.39 20.63
C SER A 264 -2.98 0.12 19.12
N SER A 265 -2.81 1.18 18.31
CA SER A 265 -2.80 1.07 16.85
C SER A 265 -1.74 0.07 16.34
N LYS A 266 -0.58 -0.06 17.01
CA LYS A 266 0.44 -1.04 16.60
C LYS A 266 -0.08 -2.48 16.63
N VAL A 267 -0.86 -2.82 17.65
CA VAL A 267 -1.48 -4.14 17.78
C VAL A 267 -2.51 -4.33 16.68
N LEU A 268 -3.36 -3.33 16.42
CA LEU A 268 -4.36 -3.36 15.36
C LEU A 268 -3.73 -3.69 14.00
N PHE A 269 -2.67 -2.99 13.59
CA PHE A 269 -2.04 -3.17 12.28
C PHE A 269 -1.26 -4.49 12.18
N TYR A 270 -0.53 -4.89 13.21
CA TYR A 270 0.16 -6.19 13.22
C TYR A 270 -0.84 -7.35 13.19
N ALA A 271 -1.86 -7.32 14.05
CA ALA A 271 -2.90 -8.35 14.07
C ALA A 271 -3.70 -8.39 12.76
N THR A 272 -4.04 -7.24 12.17
CA THR A 272 -4.74 -7.20 10.87
C THR A 272 -3.89 -7.81 9.76
N THR A 273 -2.59 -7.51 9.71
CA THR A 273 -1.71 -8.06 8.67
C THR A 273 -1.52 -9.56 8.82
N LEU A 274 -1.34 -10.05 10.06
CA LEU A 274 -1.26 -11.48 10.33
C LEU A 274 -2.59 -12.19 10.05
N PHE A 275 -3.72 -11.59 10.41
CA PHE A 275 -5.03 -12.10 10.08
C PHE A 275 -5.17 -12.33 8.57
N ILE A 276 -4.85 -11.31 7.75
CA ILE A 276 -4.99 -11.40 6.29
C ILE A 276 -4.01 -12.42 5.71
N TYR A 277 -2.78 -12.48 6.23
CA TYR A 277 -1.79 -13.48 5.83
C TYR A 277 -2.24 -14.92 6.12
N SER A 278 -2.71 -15.19 7.34
CA SER A 278 -3.24 -16.50 7.74
C SER A 278 -4.53 -16.84 7.00
N LEU A 279 -5.39 -15.85 6.75
CA LEU A 279 -6.61 -16.00 5.96
C LEU A 279 -6.30 -16.39 4.51
N TYR A 280 -5.32 -15.72 3.88
CA TYR A 280 -4.84 -16.08 2.55
C TYR A 280 -4.28 -17.51 2.52
N GLY A 281 -3.45 -17.87 3.50
CA GLY A 281 -2.92 -19.23 3.64
C GLY A 281 -4.03 -20.28 3.78
N TYR A 282 -5.04 -19.99 4.59
CA TYR A 282 -6.22 -20.84 4.76
C TYR A 282 -6.98 -21.03 3.43
N ILE A 283 -7.37 -19.95 2.77
CA ILE A 283 -8.19 -20.00 1.55
C ILE A 283 -7.44 -20.67 0.40
N ARG A 284 -6.16 -20.37 0.24
CA ARG A 284 -5.31 -21.01 -0.77
C ARG A 284 -5.21 -22.51 -0.52
N ASN A 285 -4.98 -22.92 0.73
CA ASN A 285 -4.88 -24.34 1.08
C ASN A 285 -6.24 -25.05 1.05
N CYS A 286 -7.36 -24.31 1.10
CA CYS A 286 -8.70 -24.87 0.87
C CYS A 286 -9.00 -25.17 -0.59
N ARG A 287 -8.24 -24.62 -1.56
CA ARG A 287 -8.41 -24.90 -2.99
C ARG A 287 -7.07 -25.34 -3.58
N LEU A 288 -6.79 -26.63 -3.51
CA LEU A 288 -5.56 -27.21 -4.03
C LEU A 288 -5.82 -27.86 -5.39
N ARG A 289 -5.02 -27.50 -6.40
CA ARG A 289 -4.90 -28.27 -7.63
C ARG A 289 -3.89 -29.39 -7.40
N ILE A 290 -4.36 -30.63 -7.42
CA ILE A 290 -3.51 -31.82 -7.33
C ILE A 290 -3.74 -32.62 -8.62
N ASP A 291 -2.68 -32.83 -9.41
CA ASP A 291 -2.69 -33.67 -10.62
C ASP A 291 -3.93 -33.48 -11.53
N ASP A 292 -4.17 -32.23 -11.97
CA ASP A 292 -5.31 -31.80 -12.82
C ASP A 292 -6.72 -31.91 -12.20
N ALA A 293 -6.84 -32.24 -10.90
CA ALA A 293 -8.09 -32.18 -10.16
C ALA A 293 -8.12 -31.00 -9.16
N ASP A 294 -9.19 -30.19 -9.23
CA ASP A 294 -9.48 -29.16 -8.22
C ASP A 294 -10.03 -29.84 -6.95
N VAL A 295 -9.21 -29.96 -5.91
CA VAL A 295 -9.60 -30.45 -4.59
C VAL A 295 -9.96 -29.26 -3.69
N SER A 296 -11.20 -29.25 -3.20
CA SER A 296 -11.74 -28.17 -2.37
C SER A 296 -12.01 -28.70 -0.97
N HIS A 297 -11.22 -28.27 0.03
CA HIS A 297 -11.38 -28.68 1.42
C HIS A 297 -12.51 -27.90 2.10
N VAL A 298 -13.38 -28.61 2.81
CA VAL A 298 -14.52 -28.06 3.54
C VAL A 298 -14.42 -28.44 5.01
N LEU A 299 -14.54 -27.45 5.89
CA LEU A 299 -14.63 -27.72 7.33
C LEU A 299 -16.01 -28.31 7.63
N VAL A 300 -16.03 -29.54 8.12
CA VAL A 300 -17.24 -30.27 8.53
C VAL A 300 -17.09 -30.68 9.97
N GLU A 301 -18.18 -30.71 10.74
CA GLU A 301 -18.18 -31.30 12.07
C GLU A 301 -17.96 -32.82 11.97
N GLY A 302 -16.87 -33.32 12.53
CA GLY A 302 -16.53 -34.73 12.64
C GLY A 302 -17.02 -35.34 13.96
N PHE A 303 -17.16 -36.67 13.97
CA PHE A 303 -17.47 -37.44 15.17
C PHE A 303 -16.19 -37.77 15.95
N ILE A 304 -16.24 -37.66 17.28
CA ILE A 304 -15.24 -38.33 18.14
C ILE A 304 -15.70 -39.79 18.29
N GLU A 305 -14.80 -40.73 18.01
CA GLU A 305 -15.03 -42.15 18.25
C GLU A 305 -15.34 -42.36 19.74
N TRP A 306 -16.55 -42.85 20.05
CA TRP A 306 -16.95 -43.18 21.41
C TRP A 306 -16.03 -44.29 21.93
N ALA A 307 -15.08 -43.94 22.81
CA ALA A 307 -14.36 -44.92 23.61
C ALA A 307 -15.31 -45.42 24.71
N PRO A 308 -15.74 -46.69 24.70
CA PRO A 308 -16.82 -47.15 25.55
C PRO A 308 -16.29 -47.61 26.90
N ASP A 309 -15.45 -46.82 27.57
CA ASP A 309 -15.06 -47.04 28.97
C ASP A 309 -14.38 -45.79 29.53
N GLY A 310 -15.08 -45.09 30.42
CA GLY A 310 -14.58 -43.92 31.12
C GLY A 310 -15.71 -43.28 31.88
N ASP A 311 -15.78 -43.60 33.18
CA ASP A 311 -16.78 -43.12 34.12
C ASP A 311 -17.06 -41.62 33.99
N GLY A 312 -18.33 -41.28 34.18
CA GLY A 312 -18.82 -39.91 34.09
C GLY A 312 -18.11 -38.96 35.05
N ALA A 313 -18.06 -37.70 34.58
CA ALA A 313 -17.55 -36.52 35.24
C ALA A 313 -16.02 -36.39 35.24
N GLU A 314 -15.48 -35.78 34.18
CA GLU A 314 -14.33 -34.88 34.32
C GLU A 314 -14.31 -33.85 33.17
N ASP A 315 -14.32 -32.58 33.60
CA ASP A 315 -14.06 -31.33 32.90
C ASP A 315 -14.59 -31.07 31.49
N GLN A 316 -15.46 -30.07 31.39
CA GLN A 316 -15.55 -29.14 30.27
C GLN A 316 -14.21 -28.40 30.12
N SER A 317 -13.16 -29.10 29.72
CA SER A 317 -11.93 -28.47 29.31
C SER A 317 -12.24 -27.59 28.10
N MET A 318 -12.00 -26.28 28.23
CA MET A 318 -11.95 -25.31 27.12
C MET A 318 -10.79 -25.62 26.16
N GLU A 319 -10.58 -26.88 25.79
CA GLU A 319 -9.59 -27.24 24.79
C GLU A 319 -10.15 -26.93 23.40
N PRO A 320 -9.40 -26.21 22.55
CA PRO A 320 -9.84 -25.92 21.19
C PRO A 320 -10.08 -27.24 20.43
N PRO A 321 -11.16 -27.33 19.62
CA PRO A 321 -11.48 -28.51 18.83
C PRO A 321 -10.27 -29.02 18.04
N LYS A 322 -9.98 -30.32 18.16
CA LYS A 322 -8.88 -30.96 17.43
C LYS A 322 -9.29 -31.16 15.96
N PHE A 323 -8.43 -30.74 15.03
CA PHE A 323 -8.65 -30.91 13.59
C PHE A 323 -8.18 -32.29 13.13
N SER A 324 -9.05 -33.05 12.47
CA SER A 324 -8.70 -34.30 11.78
C SER A 324 -8.73 -34.06 10.27
N LEU A 325 -7.57 -34.13 9.61
CA LEU A 325 -7.45 -33.95 8.16
C LEU A 325 -7.68 -35.31 7.46
N THR A 326 -8.61 -35.37 6.51
CA THR A 326 -8.93 -36.60 5.75
C THR A 326 -7.88 -36.91 4.66
N THR A 327 -7.06 -35.93 4.29
CA THR A 327 -5.96 -36.06 3.32
C THR A 327 -4.62 -35.67 3.96
N PRO A 328 -3.49 -36.27 3.55
CA PRO A 328 -2.16 -36.01 4.12
C PRO A 328 -1.59 -34.61 3.79
N ASN A 329 -2.44 -33.67 3.35
CA ASN A 329 -2.03 -32.32 3.03
C ASN A 329 -1.81 -31.49 4.30
N SER A 330 -0.85 -30.58 4.18
CA SER A 330 -0.03 -29.98 5.24
C SER A 330 -0.77 -29.58 6.54
N PRO A 331 -0.17 -29.83 7.73
CA PRO A 331 -0.61 -29.25 9.01
C PRO A 331 -0.71 -27.71 8.98
N ASP A 332 -0.20 -27.08 7.93
CA ASP A 332 -0.27 -25.65 7.68
C ASP A 332 -1.71 -25.15 7.43
N LEU A 333 -2.66 -25.98 6.96
CA LEU A 333 -4.06 -25.56 6.76
C LEU A 333 -4.78 -25.31 8.09
N SER A 334 -4.71 -26.28 9.02
CA SER A 334 -5.34 -26.17 10.34
C SER A 334 -4.65 -25.08 11.18
N ASN A 335 -3.33 -24.99 11.10
CA ASN A 335 -2.59 -23.90 11.73
C ASN A 335 -3.01 -22.54 11.15
N ALA A 336 -3.09 -22.37 9.82
CA ALA A 336 -3.51 -21.10 9.22
C ALA A 336 -4.93 -20.69 9.64
N PHE A 337 -5.87 -21.63 9.71
CA PHE A 337 -7.21 -21.36 10.22
C PHE A 337 -7.19 -20.92 11.69
N LEU A 338 -6.47 -21.64 12.56
CA LEU A 338 -6.41 -21.32 13.99
C LEU A 338 -5.82 -19.93 14.24
N HIS A 339 -4.73 -19.56 13.55
CA HIS A 339 -4.14 -18.23 13.68
C HIS A 339 -5.08 -17.14 13.16
N ALA A 340 -5.78 -17.38 12.05
CA ALA A 340 -6.80 -16.46 11.53
C ALA A 340 -7.94 -16.29 12.55
N ALA A 341 -8.42 -17.37 13.17
CA ALA A 341 -9.44 -17.34 14.22
C ALA A 341 -8.99 -16.57 15.47
N GLN A 342 -7.76 -16.80 15.93
CA GLN A 342 -7.20 -16.09 17.08
C GLN A 342 -7.03 -14.59 16.79
N CYS A 343 -6.52 -14.21 15.62
CA CYS A 343 -6.44 -12.80 15.22
C CYS A 343 -7.84 -12.17 15.11
N TRP A 344 -8.82 -12.89 14.53
CA TRP A 344 -10.19 -12.42 14.42
C TRP A 344 -10.83 -12.15 15.80
N GLN A 345 -10.67 -13.08 16.75
CA GLN A 345 -11.17 -12.91 18.11
C GLN A 345 -10.55 -11.68 18.78
N LEU A 346 -9.23 -11.47 18.63
CA LEU A 346 -8.54 -10.29 19.17
C LEU A 346 -9.06 -8.99 18.55
N LEU A 347 -9.19 -8.95 17.21
CA LEU A 347 -9.62 -7.77 16.45
C LEU A 347 -11.09 -7.41 16.65
N ASN A 348 -11.93 -8.39 17.02
CA ASN A 348 -13.35 -8.19 17.30
C ASN A 348 -13.66 -7.88 18.78
N THR A 349 -12.64 -7.58 19.59
CA THR A 349 -12.84 -7.01 20.94
C THR A 349 -13.30 -5.56 20.86
N ASP A 350 -14.01 -5.07 21.89
CA ASP A 350 -14.55 -3.69 21.96
C ASP A 350 -13.49 -2.60 21.68
N GLN A 351 -12.22 -2.90 21.95
CA GLN A 351 -11.09 -1.99 21.77
C GLN A 351 -10.72 -1.78 20.29
N PHE A 352 -10.92 -2.78 19.44
CA PHE A 352 -10.43 -2.79 18.05
C PHE A 352 -11.55 -2.92 17.02
N GLN A 353 -12.73 -3.41 17.41
CA GLN A 353 -13.81 -3.77 16.50
C GLN A 353 -14.20 -2.65 15.52
N ARG A 354 -14.30 -1.40 16.01
CA ARG A 354 -14.69 -0.26 15.18
C ARG A 354 -13.67 0.02 14.08
N ASP A 355 -12.41 0.15 14.46
CA ASP A 355 -11.33 0.51 13.54
C ASP A 355 -11.03 -0.65 12.59
N PHE A 356 -11.06 -1.88 13.09
CA PHE A 356 -10.94 -3.08 12.28
C PHE A 356 -12.06 -3.17 11.23
N SER A 357 -13.32 -2.91 11.61
CA SER A 357 -14.44 -2.92 10.66
C SER A 357 -14.25 -1.88 9.54
N GLN A 358 -13.72 -0.70 9.85
CA GLN A 358 -13.39 0.31 8.83
C GLN A 358 -12.28 -0.17 7.89
N LEU A 359 -11.23 -0.80 8.42
CA LEU A 359 -10.16 -1.39 7.60
C LEU A 359 -10.68 -2.50 6.70
N MET A 360 -11.57 -3.37 7.20
CA MET A 360 -12.14 -4.46 6.42
C MET A 360 -13.02 -3.98 5.27
N VAL A 361 -13.68 -2.82 5.41
CA VAL A 361 -14.43 -2.17 4.31
C VAL A 361 -13.51 -1.55 3.27
N ALA A 362 -12.35 -1.04 3.69
CA ALA A 362 -11.37 -0.42 2.79
C ALA A 362 -10.56 -1.44 1.98
N LEU A 363 -10.49 -2.70 2.41
CA LEU A 363 -9.71 -3.76 1.76
C LEU A 363 -10.61 -4.68 0.92
N PRO A 364 -10.14 -5.23 -0.22
CA PRO A 364 -10.93 -6.06 -1.12
C PRO A 364 -11.14 -7.50 -0.62
N LEU A 365 -11.33 -7.70 0.70
CA LEU A 365 -11.29 -9.01 1.35
C LEU A 365 -12.65 -9.71 1.43
N ALA A 366 -13.74 -9.09 0.97
CA ALA A 366 -15.11 -9.63 1.09
C ALA A 366 -15.26 -11.11 0.64
N PRO A 367 -14.66 -11.55 -0.48
CA PRO A 367 -14.77 -12.96 -0.90
C PRO A 367 -14.04 -13.93 0.05
N TRP A 368 -12.97 -13.47 0.69
CA TRP A 368 -12.15 -14.28 1.59
C TRP A 368 -12.81 -14.41 2.97
N ILE A 369 -13.34 -13.31 3.47
CA ILE A 369 -14.00 -13.24 4.79
C ILE A 369 -15.26 -14.09 4.81
N SER A 370 -16.10 -14.03 3.78
CA SER A 370 -17.41 -14.72 3.79
C SER A 370 -17.24 -16.23 3.98
N ARG A 371 -16.26 -16.83 3.30
CA ARG A 371 -15.90 -18.24 3.49
C ARG A 371 -15.39 -18.52 4.91
N PHE A 372 -14.44 -17.72 5.36
CA PHE A 372 -13.85 -17.89 6.68
C PHE A 372 -14.86 -17.73 7.82
N LEU A 373 -15.78 -16.76 7.77
CA LEU A 373 -16.78 -16.54 8.80
C LEU A 373 -17.75 -17.70 8.93
N PHE A 374 -18.10 -18.35 7.83
CA PHE A 374 -18.92 -19.55 7.87
C PHE A 374 -18.19 -20.70 8.57
N ASP A 375 -16.94 -20.95 8.19
CA ASP A 375 -16.12 -22.01 8.81
C ASP A 375 -15.84 -21.68 10.29
N LEU A 376 -15.70 -20.40 10.64
CA LEU A 376 -15.56 -19.92 12.02
C LEU A 376 -16.84 -20.11 12.84
N ALA A 377 -18.01 -19.84 12.26
CA ALA A 377 -19.30 -20.08 12.90
C ALA A 377 -19.54 -21.57 13.15
N ILE A 378 -19.11 -22.42 12.22
CA ILE A 378 -19.04 -23.87 12.43
C ILE A 378 -18.11 -24.19 13.60
N TYR A 379 -16.88 -23.66 13.63
CA TYR A 379 -15.89 -23.92 14.67
C TYR A 379 -16.36 -23.59 16.10
N PHE A 380 -17.02 -22.44 16.29
CA PHE A 380 -17.61 -22.08 17.59
C PHE A 380 -18.99 -22.72 17.84
N GLY A 381 -19.55 -23.38 16.82
CA GLY A 381 -20.88 -23.97 16.83
C GLY A 381 -22.01 -22.94 16.96
N HIS A 382 -21.82 -21.75 16.38
CA HIS A 382 -22.83 -20.70 16.23
C HIS A 382 -23.75 -21.02 15.04
N ARG A 383 -24.69 -21.94 15.28
CA ARG A 383 -25.55 -22.51 14.25
C ARG A 383 -26.39 -21.51 13.48
N ASP A 384 -27.03 -20.58 14.18
CA ASP A 384 -27.99 -19.65 13.57
C ASP A 384 -27.26 -18.63 12.68
N GLU A 385 -26.04 -18.25 13.04
CA GLU A 385 -25.14 -17.41 12.26
C GLU A 385 -24.62 -18.15 11.02
N ALA A 386 -24.19 -19.41 11.17
CA ALA A 386 -23.77 -20.26 10.06
C ALA A 386 -24.89 -20.49 9.02
N ASN A 387 -26.14 -20.70 9.48
CA ASN A 387 -27.32 -20.82 8.61
C ASN A 387 -27.60 -19.54 7.81
N LYS A 388 -27.44 -18.37 8.44
CA LYS A 388 -27.61 -17.08 7.78
C LYS A 388 -26.54 -16.87 6.70
N LEU A 389 -25.27 -17.12 7.04
CA LEU A 389 -24.14 -16.98 6.13
C LEU A 389 -24.20 -17.98 4.96
N MET A 390 -24.74 -19.18 5.18
CA MET A 390 -25.00 -20.16 4.12
C MET A 390 -25.99 -19.63 3.05
N GLY A 391 -27.02 -18.88 3.48
CA GLY A 391 -27.99 -18.29 2.57
C GLY A 391 -27.42 -17.17 1.71
N GLU A 392 -26.36 -16.50 2.19
CA GLU A 392 -25.68 -15.39 1.53
C GLU A 392 -24.50 -15.84 0.63
N MET A 393 -24.03 -17.10 0.78
CA MET A 393 -22.97 -17.65 -0.08
C MET A 393 -23.47 -17.98 -1.49
N THR A 394 -22.83 -17.37 -2.49
CA THR A 394 -22.91 -17.81 -3.90
C THR A 394 -22.17 -19.14 -4.06
N THR A 395 -22.93 -20.23 -4.14
CA THR A 395 -22.42 -21.61 -4.16
C THR A 395 -21.55 -21.91 -5.39
N GLN A 396 -20.33 -22.40 -5.17
CA GLN A 396 -19.39 -22.82 -6.23
C GLN A 396 -19.57 -24.29 -6.68
N SER A 397 -20.15 -25.16 -5.84
CA SER A 397 -20.36 -26.58 -6.13
C SER A 397 -21.54 -27.12 -5.33
N SER A 398 -22.39 -27.96 -5.96
CA SER A 398 -23.54 -28.60 -5.30
C SER A 398 -23.10 -29.57 -4.20
N LEU A 399 -21.94 -30.22 -4.35
CA LEU A 399 -21.38 -31.15 -3.37
C LEU A 399 -20.93 -30.43 -2.09
N VAL A 400 -20.24 -29.29 -2.24
CA VAL A 400 -19.80 -28.47 -1.10
C VAL A 400 -21.01 -28.00 -0.29
N LYS A 401 -22.07 -27.56 -0.97
CA LYS A 401 -23.32 -27.15 -0.32
C LYS A 401 -23.95 -28.31 0.45
N SER A 402 -24.02 -29.49 -0.13
CA SER A 402 -24.57 -30.68 0.52
C SER A 402 -23.77 -31.10 1.76
N LEU A 403 -22.44 -31.05 1.70
CA LEU A 403 -21.58 -31.35 2.85
C LEU A 403 -21.71 -30.33 3.98
N GLN A 404 -21.84 -29.04 3.64
CA GLN A 404 -22.05 -28.01 4.64
C GLN A 404 -23.45 -28.07 5.28
N ILE A 405 -24.49 -28.41 4.50
CA ILE A 405 -25.83 -28.69 5.03
C ILE A 405 -25.79 -29.92 5.96
N LEU A 406 -25.03 -30.95 5.59
CA LEU A 406 -24.82 -32.11 6.43
C LEU A 406 -24.13 -31.74 7.76
N SER A 407 -23.10 -30.88 7.72
CA SER A 407 -22.48 -30.31 8.93
C SER A 407 -23.48 -29.55 9.82
N LEU A 408 -24.33 -28.72 9.21
CA LEU A 408 -25.37 -27.96 9.94
C LEU A 408 -26.45 -28.87 10.55
N ASN A 409 -26.82 -29.97 9.88
CA ASN A 409 -27.77 -30.95 10.38
C ASN A 409 -27.18 -31.82 11.50
N LEU A 410 -25.87 -32.12 11.43
CA LEU A 410 -25.15 -32.79 12.50
C LEU A 410 -25.14 -31.95 13.78
N MET A 411 -24.91 -30.63 13.67
CA MET A 411 -25.04 -29.69 14.80
C MET A 411 -26.45 -29.66 15.42
N GLN A 412 -27.50 -30.07 14.70
CA GLN A 412 -28.88 -30.08 15.21
C GLN A 412 -29.19 -31.31 16.09
N GLY A 413 -28.34 -32.35 16.09
CA GLY A 413 -28.65 -33.63 16.72
C GLY A 413 -29.85 -34.35 16.10
N SER A 414 -30.41 -33.81 15.01
CA SER A 414 -31.51 -34.39 14.25
C SER A 414 -31.01 -34.75 12.87
N MET A 415 -30.65 -36.02 12.70
CA MET A 415 -30.55 -36.63 11.37
C MET A 415 -31.96 -36.73 10.78
N THR A 416 -32.55 -35.62 10.33
CA THR A 416 -33.66 -35.71 9.37
C THR A 416 -33.04 -35.99 8.02
N VAL A 417 -33.00 -37.28 7.67
CA VAL A 417 -32.67 -37.77 6.33
C VAL A 417 -33.71 -37.25 5.35
N SER A 418 -33.55 -36.01 4.88
CA SER A 418 -34.33 -35.42 3.80
C SER A 418 -33.43 -34.88 2.70
N GLY A 419 -32.38 -35.64 2.37
CA GLY A 419 -31.45 -35.34 1.27
C GLY A 419 -31.03 -36.54 0.44
N SER A 420 -31.55 -37.74 0.68
CA SER A 420 -31.12 -38.96 -0.02
C SER A 420 -32.26 -39.95 -0.20
N ARG A 421 -33.37 -39.51 -0.80
CA ARG A 421 -34.51 -40.39 -1.09
C ARG A 421 -35.01 -40.38 -2.54
N ASP A 422 -34.20 -39.88 -3.47
CA ASP A 422 -34.42 -40.03 -4.91
C ASP A 422 -33.31 -40.87 -5.57
N SER A 423 -33.00 -42.01 -4.96
CA SER A 423 -32.37 -43.15 -5.65
C SER A 423 -32.31 -44.32 -4.68
N PHE A 424 -32.85 -45.45 -5.13
CA PHE A 424 -32.93 -46.75 -4.45
C PHE A 424 -34.18 -46.97 -3.58
N ALA A 425 -34.87 -48.03 -3.98
CA ALA A 425 -36.16 -48.49 -3.53
C ALA A 425 -36.13 -49.08 -2.10
N GLU A 426 -37.26 -48.94 -1.39
CA GLU A 426 -37.65 -49.71 -0.21
C GLU A 426 -37.76 -51.23 -0.51
N PRO A 427 -37.79 -52.15 0.48
CA PRO A 427 -38.31 -52.05 1.87
C PRO A 427 -37.32 -52.58 2.96
N SER A 428 -37.54 -52.59 4.27
CA SER A 428 -38.72 -52.82 5.14
C SER A 428 -38.40 -52.38 6.59
N GLN A 429 -39.47 -52.20 7.38
CA GLN A 429 -39.53 -51.83 8.81
C GLN A 429 -38.64 -52.66 9.75
N ASP A 430 -37.96 -52.03 10.73
CA ASP A 430 -38.27 -52.20 12.16
C ASP A 430 -37.41 -51.35 13.10
N SER A 431 -38.04 -50.99 14.24
CA SER A 431 -37.48 -50.57 15.54
C SER A 431 -36.85 -49.18 15.70
N PHE A 432 -37.60 -48.37 16.46
CA PHE A 432 -37.17 -47.27 17.33
C PHE A 432 -35.87 -47.58 18.10
N LEU A 433 -35.00 -46.58 18.21
CA LEU A 433 -34.36 -46.17 19.47
C LEU A 433 -33.75 -44.77 19.29
N SER A 434 -34.32 -43.80 20.01
CA SER A 434 -33.73 -42.48 20.23
C SER A 434 -32.46 -42.61 21.05
N LEU A 435 -31.33 -42.09 20.57
CA LEU A 435 -30.11 -41.92 21.36
C LEU A 435 -29.67 -40.45 21.29
N PRO A 436 -29.34 -39.81 22.43
CA PRO A 436 -28.88 -38.44 22.46
C PRO A 436 -27.39 -38.43 22.10
N PHE A 437 -27.01 -37.69 21.06
CA PHE A 437 -25.60 -37.48 20.72
C PHE A 437 -25.24 -36.00 20.93
N SER A 438 -24.30 -35.76 21.82
CA SER A 438 -23.55 -34.51 21.96
C SER A 438 -22.08 -34.90 22.02
N TYR A 439 -21.23 -34.29 21.18
CA TYR A 439 -19.86 -33.82 21.43
C TYR A 439 -19.12 -33.58 20.09
N ARG A 440 -18.45 -32.42 20.00
CA ARG A 440 -17.95 -31.75 18.77
C ARG A 440 -16.53 -32.22 18.39
N ALA A 441 -16.30 -32.58 17.14
CA ALA A 441 -14.99 -32.54 16.48
C ALA A 441 -15.13 -31.94 15.06
N PHE A 442 -14.05 -31.58 14.37
CA PHE A 442 -14.10 -31.12 12.97
C PHE A 442 -13.23 -31.99 12.06
N SER A 443 -13.82 -32.53 10.98
CA SER A 443 -13.09 -33.14 9.87
C SER A 443 -13.10 -32.23 8.64
N ALA A 444 -11.94 -31.94 8.07
CA ALA A 444 -11.88 -31.30 6.76
C ALA A 444 -12.06 -32.39 5.67
N PHE A 445 -13.08 -32.29 4.83
CA PHE A 445 -13.29 -33.16 3.65
C PHE A 445 -12.83 -32.47 2.38
#